data_AF-A0A2U1KWT8-F1
#
_entry.id   AF-A0A2U1KWT8-F1
#
_cell.length_a   1.000
_cell.length_b   1.000
_cell.length_c   1.000
_cell.angle_alpha   90.00
_cell.angle_beta   90.00
_cell.angle_gamma   90.00
#
_symmetry.space_group_name_H-M   'P 1'
#
loop_
_entity.id
_entity.type
_entity.pdbx_description
1 polymer ?
#
loop_
_entity_poly.entity_id
_entity_poly.type
_entity_poly.pdbx_seq_one_letter_code
_entity_poly.pdbx_strand_id
1 'polypeptide(L)'
;MPDMSAPYRSTRYRPRKKDLHVTFEHFYRVDLFMETLDKQIHELDCRFSEQSIELLSLGSTLCSKKINIDHIVLLVEKYYPTDFTEQERNQLVCQLETFQVERINNAKVCRLLLTLPVSTATIERGFSAMKIFKNRLRNKMSDENLANSMVIYIEKEIADKFDSESIIEEFKGLKAIEMRDGSWMHAPESAVGHRKRKKEDDKFKMGPAMYEACMT
;
A
#
# COMPACT_ATOMS: atom_id res chain seq x y z
N MET A 1 -31.33 -7.43 3.43
CA MET A 1 -30.42 -7.11 4.56
C MET A 1 -30.83 -7.94 5.76
N PRO A 2 -29.92 -8.29 6.70
CA PRO A 2 -30.29 -8.97 7.93
C PRO A 2 -31.22 -8.11 8.81
N ASP A 3 -32.12 -8.74 9.56
CA ASP A 3 -32.92 -8.04 10.59
C ASP A 3 -32.01 -7.65 11.77
N MET A 4 -31.74 -6.35 11.90
CA MET A 4 -30.85 -5.79 12.92
C MET A 4 -31.43 -5.83 14.33
N SER A 5 -32.76 -5.95 14.44
CA SER A 5 -33.48 -6.04 15.72
C SER A 5 -33.59 -7.47 16.24
N ALA A 6 -33.30 -8.45 15.38
CA ALA A 6 -33.32 -9.86 15.77
C ALA A 6 -32.23 -10.14 16.82
N PRO A 7 -32.49 -11.08 17.75
CA PRO A 7 -31.50 -11.51 18.73
C PRO A 7 -30.32 -12.18 18.02
N TYR A 8 -29.12 -11.72 18.35
CA TYR A 8 -27.88 -12.28 17.85
C TYR A 8 -27.63 -13.66 18.49
N ARG A 9 -27.52 -14.70 17.66
CA ARG A 9 -27.12 -16.05 18.07
C ARG A 9 -25.99 -16.54 17.18
N SER A 10 -24.75 -16.50 17.68
CA SER A 10 -23.60 -17.10 17.00
C SER A 10 -23.26 -18.45 17.60
N THR A 11 -22.97 -19.45 16.75
CA THR A 11 -22.54 -20.80 17.17
C THR A 11 -21.19 -20.82 17.88
N ARG A 12 -20.42 -19.72 17.80
CA ARG A 12 -19.12 -19.54 18.48
C ARG A 12 -19.17 -18.55 19.63
N TYR A 13 -20.30 -17.89 19.86
CA TYR A 13 -20.51 -16.94 20.95
C TYR A 13 -21.35 -17.59 22.05
N ARG A 14 -20.75 -17.84 23.22
CA ARG A 14 -21.50 -18.24 24.43
C ARG A 14 -21.83 -16.96 25.21
N PRO A 15 -23.10 -16.55 25.27
CA PRO A 15 -23.48 -15.39 26.07
C PRO A 15 -23.11 -15.63 27.53
N ARG A 16 -22.52 -14.65 28.21
CA ARG A 16 -22.50 -14.68 29.68
C ARG A 16 -23.96 -14.60 30.12
N LYS A 17 -24.32 -15.29 31.21
CA LYS A 17 -25.73 -15.50 31.68
C LYS A 17 -26.61 -14.24 31.85
N LYS A 18 -26.09 -13.03 31.62
CA LYS A 18 -26.81 -11.75 31.68
C LYS A 18 -27.25 -11.20 30.30
N ASP A 19 -26.80 -11.80 29.18
CA ASP A 19 -26.92 -11.22 27.83
C ASP A 19 -27.98 -11.93 26.96
N LEU A 20 -29.20 -12.10 27.47
CA LEU A 20 -30.25 -12.82 26.73
C LEU A 20 -30.86 -12.02 25.55
N HIS A 21 -30.55 -10.73 25.41
CA HIS A 21 -31.13 -9.84 24.39
C HIS A 21 -30.10 -8.94 23.68
N VAL A 22 -28.93 -9.49 23.32
CA VAL A 22 -28.02 -8.78 22.40
C VAL A 22 -28.61 -8.88 21.00
N THR A 23 -29.00 -7.76 20.40
CA THR A 23 -29.45 -7.70 19.00
C THR A 23 -28.26 -7.75 18.06
N PHE A 24 -28.49 -8.10 16.78
CA PHE A 24 -27.45 -7.97 15.76
C PHE A 24 -26.86 -6.55 15.72
N GLU A 25 -27.71 -5.53 15.88
CA GLU A 25 -27.27 -4.14 15.98
C GLU A 25 -26.29 -3.90 17.12
N HIS A 26 -26.60 -4.39 18.33
CA HIS A 26 -25.72 -4.21 19.49
C HIS A 26 -24.38 -4.93 19.29
N PHE A 27 -24.41 -6.17 18.81
CA PHE A 27 -23.19 -6.93 18.53
C PHE A 27 -22.31 -6.23 17.49
N TYR A 28 -22.88 -5.81 16.36
CA TYR A 28 -22.09 -5.11 15.34
C TYR A 28 -21.58 -3.77 15.87
N ARG A 29 -22.44 -2.94 16.46
CA ARG A 29 -22.08 -1.60 16.89
C ARG A 29 -21.10 -1.61 18.06
N VAL A 30 -21.43 -2.30 19.14
CA VAL A 30 -20.69 -2.24 20.41
C VAL A 30 -19.58 -3.27 20.44
N ASP A 31 -19.89 -4.54 20.19
CA ASP A 31 -18.90 -5.61 20.36
C ASP A 31 -17.91 -5.70 19.19
N LEU A 32 -18.29 -5.30 17.98
CA LEU A 32 -17.39 -5.37 16.82
C LEU A 32 -16.81 -4.01 16.43
N PHE A 33 -17.67 -3.03 16.11
CA PHE A 33 -17.22 -1.74 15.58
C PHE A 33 -16.52 -0.92 16.64
N MET A 34 -17.12 -0.69 17.82
CA MET A 34 -16.44 0.06 18.88
C MET A 34 -15.18 -0.66 19.37
N GLU A 35 -15.20 -1.98 19.56
CA GLU A 35 -13.98 -2.72 19.94
C GLU A 35 -12.85 -2.57 18.89
N THR A 36 -13.21 -2.57 17.59
CA THR A 36 -12.22 -2.36 16.51
C THR A 36 -11.73 -0.91 16.49
N LEU A 37 -12.62 0.07 16.67
CA LEU A 37 -12.27 1.48 16.73
C LEU A 37 -11.37 1.79 17.93
N ASP A 38 -11.70 1.28 19.12
CA ASP A 38 -10.90 1.46 20.32
C ASP A 38 -9.49 0.88 20.15
N LYS A 39 -9.36 -0.29 19.51
CA LYS A 39 -8.05 -0.86 19.17
C LYS A 39 -7.28 0.02 18.19
N GLN A 40 -7.94 0.54 17.17
CA GLN A 40 -7.31 1.43 16.18
C GLN A 40 -6.88 2.75 16.82
N ILE A 41 -7.73 3.37 17.62
CA ILE A 41 -7.42 4.60 18.36
C ILE A 41 -6.24 4.34 19.30
N HIS A 42 -6.28 3.26 20.07
CA HIS A 42 -5.19 2.90 20.96
C HIS A 42 -3.87 2.67 20.21
N GLU A 43 -3.89 1.96 19.08
CA GLU A 43 -2.72 1.75 18.24
C GLU A 43 -2.19 3.07 17.68
N LEU A 44 -3.08 3.97 17.24
CA LEU A 44 -2.73 5.31 16.79
C LEU A 44 -2.10 6.14 17.90
N ASP A 45 -2.68 6.16 19.10
CA ASP A 45 -2.14 6.89 20.25
C ASP A 45 -0.78 6.35 20.70
N CYS A 46 -0.58 5.03 20.61
CA CYS A 46 0.72 4.41 20.89
C CYS A 46 1.77 4.77 19.84
N ARG A 47 1.37 4.75 18.56
CA ARG A 47 2.26 4.99 17.41
C ARG A 47 2.58 6.48 17.24
N PHE A 48 1.61 7.33 17.52
CA PHE A 48 1.70 8.80 17.47
C PHE A 48 1.78 9.39 18.89
N SER A 49 2.66 8.84 19.73
CA SER A 49 2.92 9.39 21.08
C SER A 49 3.40 10.85 21.01
N GLU A 50 3.34 11.56 22.14
CA GLU A 50 3.85 12.95 22.24
C GLU A 50 5.27 13.11 21.67
N GLN A 51 6.16 12.15 21.94
CA GLN A 51 7.51 12.12 21.39
C GLN A 51 7.51 12.05 19.85
N SER A 52 6.68 11.18 19.27
CA SER A 52 6.62 11.03 17.81
C SER A 52 5.98 12.23 17.11
N ILE A 53 5.03 12.91 17.78
CA ILE A 53 4.42 14.15 17.29
C ILE A 53 5.41 15.30 17.36
N GLU A 54 6.18 15.41 18.45
CA GLU A 54 7.31 16.34 18.55
C GLU A 54 8.30 16.08 17.41
N LEU A 55 8.76 14.83 17.20
CA LEU A 55 9.63 14.44 16.09
C LEU A 55 9.03 14.77 14.70
N LEU A 56 7.73 14.57 14.49
CA LEU A 56 7.06 14.87 13.23
C LEU A 56 6.97 16.39 12.97
N SER A 57 6.63 17.17 13.99
CA SER A 57 6.67 18.63 13.94
C SER A 57 8.07 19.14 13.57
N LEU A 58 9.12 18.45 14.01
CA LEU A 58 10.51 18.76 13.67
C LEU A 58 10.92 18.36 12.25
N GLY A 59 10.39 17.25 11.75
CA GLY A 59 10.47 16.96 10.31
C GLY A 59 9.93 18.12 9.46
N SER A 60 8.92 18.84 9.97
CA SER A 60 8.40 20.04 9.31
C SER A 60 9.35 21.25 9.41
N THR A 61 10.10 21.42 10.51
CA THR A 61 11.07 22.51 10.64
C THR A 61 12.29 22.33 9.72
N LEU A 62 12.71 21.08 9.46
CA LEU A 62 13.71 20.74 8.44
C LEU A 62 13.23 21.07 7.02
N CYS A 63 11.93 20.96 6.76
CA CYS A 63 11.31 21.32 5.49
C CYS A 63 11.07 22.83 5.33
N SER A 64 11.18 23.62 6.40
CA SER A 64 10.94 25.07 6.38
C SER A 64 12.07 25.84 5.67
N LYS A 65 11.80 27.07 5.20
CA LYS A 65 12.78 27.91 4.46
C LYS A 65 14.02 28.29 5.29
N LYS A 66 13.91 28.34 6.62
CA LYS A 66 15.00 28.62 7.55
C LYS A 66 15.00 27.54 8.62
N ILE A 67 16.04 26.71 8.63
CA ILE A 67 16.16 25.63 9.61
C ILE A 67 16.47 26.26 10.97
N ASN A 68 15.77 25.83 12.02
CA ASN A 68 16.07 26.24 13.40
C ASN A 68 17.05 25.22 14.01
N ILE A 69 18.34 25.51 13.85
CA ILE A 69 19.44 24.59 14.19
C ILE A 69 19.52 24.38 15.70
N ASP A 70 19.43 25.45 16.50
CA ASP A 70 19.45 25.38 17.96
C ASP A 70 18.37 24.45 18.51
N HIS A 71 17.18 24.50 17.90
CA HIS A 71 16.09 23.62 18.28
C HIS A 71 16.41 22.16 17.99
N ILE A 72 16.97 21.84 16.82
CA ILE A 72 17.37 20.46 16.46
C ILE A 72 18.43 19.92 17.43
N VAL A 73 19.41 20.73 17.80
CA VAL A 73 20.47 20.33 18.74
C VAL A 73 19.90 20.01 20.12
N LEU A 74 19.05 20.90 20.66
CA LEU A 74 18.37 20.68 21.95
C LEU A 74 17.58 19.36 21.98
N LEU A 75 17.09 18.91 20.83
CA LEU A 75 16.29 17.70 20.70
C LEU A 75 17.14 16.43 20.55
N VAL A 76 18.26 16.52 19.83
CA VAL A 76 19.26 15.45 19.84
C VAL A 76 19.76 15.23 21.27
N GLU A 77 19.96 16.30 22.03
CA GLU A 77 20.31 16.21 23.45
C GLU A 77 19.20 15.61 24.31
N LYS A 78 17.93 15.96 24.05
CA LYS A 78 16.77 15.47 24.83
C LYS A 78 16.47 14.00 24.56
N TYR A 79 16.50 13.57 23.30
CA TYR A 79 15.99 12.27 22.87
C TYR A 79 17.06 11.23 22.52
N TYR A 80 18.26 11.68 22.14
CA TYR A 80 19.35 10.82 21.72
C TYR A 80 20.67 11.12 22.47
N PRO A 81 20.65 11.28 23.81
CA PRO A 81 21.83 11.71 24.56
C PRO A 81 22.98 10.70 24.54
N THR A 82 22.68 9.42 24.32
CA THR A 82 23.66 8.32 24.26
C THR A 82 24.16 8.03 22.85
N ASP A 83 23.40 8.45 21.83
CA ASP A 83 23.71 8.12 20.43
C ASP A 83 24.61 9.17 19.78
N PHE A 84 24.74 10.35 20.40
CA PHE A 84 25.57 11.44 19.90
C PHE A 84 26.53 11.96 20.96
N THR A 85 27.81 11.94 20.65
CA THR A 85 28.84 12.65 21.40
C THR A 85 28.65 14.17 21.26
N GLU A 86 29.24 14.94 22.18
CA GLU A 86 29.25 16.41 22.09
C GLU A 86 29.89 16.90 20.79
N GLN A 87 30.94 16.21 20.32
CA GLN A 87 31.60 16.54 19.07
C GLN A 87 30.72 16.26 17.85
N GLU A 88 29.96 15.15 17.83
CA GLU A 88 29.02 14.87 16.75
C GLU A 88 27.85 15.86 16.73
N ARG A 89 27.39 16.34 17.90
CA ARG A 89 26.40 17.41 18.00
C ARG A 89 26.92 18.73 17.42
N ASN A 90 28.16 19.11 17.75
CA ASN A 90 28.79 20.30 17.18
C ASN A 90 29.01 20.16 15.66
N GLN A 91 29.38 18.97 15.20
CA GLN A 91 29.51 18.67 13.77
C GLN A 91 28.16 18.73 13.05
N LEU A 92 27.08 18.28 13.69
CA LEU A 92 25.73 18.38 13.17
C LEU A 92 25.31 19.84 12.95
N VAL A 93 25.65 20.76 13.87
CA VAL A 93 25.41 22.20 13.70
C VAL A 93 26.08 22.71 12.42
N CYS A 94 27.39 22.47 12.27
CA CYS A 94 28.15 22.89 11.10
C CYS A 94 27.58 22.30 9.80
N GLN A 95 27.15 21.04 9.82
CA GLN A 95 26.52 20.38 8.68
C GLN A 95 25.18 21.01 8.31
N LEU A 96 24.34 21.32 9.30
CA LEU A 96 23.03 21.96 9.08
C LEU A 96 23.17 23.38 8.55
N GLU A 97 24.16 24.15 9.03
CA GLU A 97 24.48 25.48 8.49
C GLU A 97 24.93 25.40 7.03
N THR A 98 25.84 24.46 6.73
CA THR A 98 26.32 24.23 5.35
C THR A 98 25.18 23.79 4.45
N PHE A 99 24.35 22.86 4.90
CA PHE A 99 23.17 22.39 4.17
C PHE A 99 22.18 23.52 3.90
N GLN A 100 21.97 24.42 4.85
CA GLN A 100 21.09 25.57 4.67
C GLN A 100 21.59 26.51 3.57
N VAL A 101 22.90 26.76 3.50
CA VAL A 101 23.55 27.55 2.45
C VAL A 101 23.48 26.83 1.10
N GLU A 102 23.84 25.55 1.05
CA GLU A 102 23.78 24.73 -0.17
C GLU A 102 22.37 24.61 -0.73
N ARG A 103 21.35 24.53 0.14
CA ARG A 103 19.95 24.47 -0.27
C ARG A 103 19.48 25.73 -0.99
N ILE A 104 20.00 26.89 -0.60
CA ILE A 104 19.75 28.16 -1.29
C ILE A 104 20.46 28.17 -2.65
N ASN A 105 21.71 27.69 -2.69
CA ASN A 105 22.55 27.72 -3.88
C ASN A 105 22.16 26.67 -4.94
N ASN A 106 21.64 25.50 -4.53
CA ASN A 106 21.40 24.34 -5.39
C ASN A 106 20.05 23.64 -5.10
N ALA A 107 18.96 24.40 -5.12
CA ALA A 107 17.61 23.90 -4.85
C ALA A 107 17.19 22.66 -5.69
N LYS A 108 17.75 22.49 -6.89
CA LYS A 108 17.48 21.31 -7.75
C LYS A 108 18.03 20.02 -7.15
N VAL A 109 19.26 20.05 -6.64
CA VAL A 109 19.94 18.88 -6.05
C VAL A 109 19.25 18.49 -4.74
N CYS A 110 18.94 19.48 -3.90
CA CYS A 110 18.22 19.23 -2.64
C CYS A 110 16.82 18.67 -2.88
N ARG A 111 16.11 19.11 -3.92
CA ARG A 111 14.80 18.54 -4.27
C ARG A 111 14.92 17.07 -4.66
N LEU A 112 15.91 16.70 -5.48
CA LEU A 112 16.14 15.29 -5.83
C LEU A 112 16.44 14.46 -4.58
N LEU A 113 17.35 14.91 -3.72
CA LEU A 113 17.70 14.24 -2.46
C LEU A 113 16.49 14.07 -1.53
N LEU A 114 15.64 15.10 -1.39
CA LEU A 114 14.44 15.02 -0.55
C LEU A 114 13.33 14.15 -1.15
N THR A 115 13.25 14.04 -2.47
CA THR A 115 12.26 13.16 -3.13
C THR A 115 12.69 11.70 -3.18
N LEU A 116 13.98 11.39 -3.06
CA LEU A 116 14.48 10.02 -3.10
C LEU A 116 13.87 9.14 -2.00
N PRO A 117 13.86 9.52 -0.70
CA PRO A 117 13.20 8.73 0.34
C PRO A 117 11.71 8.47 0.07
N VAL A 118 11.01 9.46 -0.50
CA VAL A 118 9.58 9.34 -0.87
C VAL A 118 9.39 8.33 -1.99
N SER A 119 10.24 8.37 -3.01
CA SER A 119 10.24 7.39 -4.11
C SER A 119 10.55 5.98 -3.60
N THR A 120 11.57 5.82 -2.75
CA THR A 120 11.95 4.53 -2.17
C THR A 120 10.79 3.94 -1.35
N ALA A 121 10.18 4.74 -0.47
CA ALA A 121 9.02 4.31 0.32
C ALA A 121 7.80 3.97 -0.56
N THR A 122 7.63 4.64 -1.70
CA THR A 122 6.54 4.35 -2.65
C THR A 122 6.76 3.03 -3.36
N ILE A 123 8.00 2.75 -3.78
CA ILE A 123 8.40 1.47 -4.37
C ILE A 123 8.19 0.32 -3.37
N GLU A 124 8.63 0.47 -2.12
CA GLU A 124 8.43 -0.53 -1.07
C GLU A 124 6.95 -0.83 -0.79
N ARG A 125 6.11 0.21 -0.72
CA ARG A 125 4.65 0.04 -0.60
C ARG A 125 4.07 -0.70 -1.81
N GLY A 126 4.54 -0.41 -3.02
CA GLY A 126 4.17 -1.14 -4.24
C GLY A 126 4.53 -2.62 -4.16
N PHE A 127 5.74 -2.94 -3.71
CA PHE A 127 6.19 -4.33 -3.51
C PHE A 127 5.40 -5.06 -2.40
N SER A 128 5.04 -4.36 -1.33
CA SER A 128 4.21 -4.91 -0.26
C SER A 128 2.81 -5.25 -0.77
N ALA A 129 2.18 -4.34 -1.52
CA ALA A 129 0.90 -4.59 -2.18
C ALA A 129 1.00 -5.78 -3.15
N MET A 130 2.06 -5.85 -3.96
CA MET A 130 2.36 -6.99 -4.83
C MET A 130 2.42 -8.31 -4.09
N LYS A 131 3.12 -8.34 -2.95
CA LYS A 131 3.21 -9.53 -2.10
C LYS A 131 1.83 -9.96 -1.58
N ILE A 132 0.99 -9.01 -1.16
CA ILE A 132 -0.37 -9.28 -0.70
C ILE A 132 -1.25 -9.81 -1.86
N PHE A 133 -1.22 -9.18 -3.02
CA PHE A 133 -1.97 -9.60 -4.21
C PHE A 133 -1.55 -11.00 -4.70
N LYS A 134 -0.24 -11.25 -4.87
CA LYS A 134 0.28 -12.57 -5.25
C LYS A 134 -0.10 -13.65 -4.23
N ASN A 135 -0.05 -13.35 -2.93
CA ASN A 135 -0.42 -14.31 -1.89
C ASN A 135 -1.93 -14.60 -1.86
N ARG A 136 -2.78 -13.60 -2.10
CA ARG A 136 -4.25 -13.77 -2.14
C ARG A 136 -4.73 -14.48 -3.41
N LEU A 137 -4.03 -14.31 -4.54
CA LEU A 137 -4.45 -14.82 -5.86
C LEU A 137 -3.72 -16.09 -6.33
N ARG A 138 -2.97 -16.74 -5.43
CA ARG A 138 -1.95 -17.78 -5.67
C ARG A 138 -2.35 -18.98 -6.55
N ASN A 139 -3.62 -19.14 -6.92
CA ASN A 139 -4.10 -20.29 -7.71
C ASN A 139 -4.80 -19.98 -9.05
N LYS A 140 -4.90 -18.73 -9.53
CA LYS A 140 -5.68 -18.45 -10.77
C LYS A 140 -5.24 -17.34 -11.73
N MET A 141 -4.18 -16.58 -11.46
CA MET A 141 -3.88 -15.36 -12.23
C MET A 141 -2.58 -15.49 -13.05
N SER A 142 -2.64 -15.19 -14.36
CA SER A 142 -1.45 -15.03 -15.22
C SER A 142 -0.70 -13.74 -14.91
N ASP A 143 0.58 -13.67 -15.28
CA ASP A 143 1.42 -12.49 -15.02
C ASP A 143 0.86 -11.19 -15.64
N GLU A 144 0.26 -11.28 -16.84
CA GLU A 144 -0.41 -10.16 -17.51
C GLU A 144 -1.62 -9.64 -16.71
N ASN A 145 -2.45 -10.55 -16.19
CA ASN A 145 -3.62 -10.18 -15.38
C ASN A 145 -3.22 -9.57 -14.04
N LEU A 146 -2.07 -10.01 -13.48
CA LEU A 146 -1.51 -9.45 -12.26
C LEU A 146 -0.95 -8.05 -12.52
N ALA A 147 -0.21 -7.86 -13.62
CA ALA A 147 0.33 -6.56 -14.00
C ALA A 147 -0.80 -5.53 -14.22
N ASN A 148 -1.86 -5.91 -14.93
CA ASN A 148 -3.01 -5.03 -15.13
C ASN A 148 -3.72 -4.67 -13.82
N SER A 149 -3.87 -5.64 -12.91
CA SER A 149 -4.49 -5.40 -11.60
C SER A 149 -3.63 -4.51 -10.69
N MET A 150 -2.30 -4.63 -10.77
CA MET A 150 -1.34 -3.77 -10.05
C MET A 150 -1.45 -2.31 -10.47
N VAL A 151 -1.53 -2.06 -11.79
CA VAL A 151 -1.63 -0.70 -12.34
C VAL A 151 -2.86 0.01 -11.81
N ILE A 152 -4.02 -0.67 -11.79
CA ILE A 152 -5.26 -0.12 -11.24
C ILE A 152 -5.13 0.18 -9.74
N TYR A 153 -4.45 -0.67 -8.98
CA TYR A 153 -4.25 -0.46 -7.54
C TYR A 153 -3.32 0.72 -7.22
N ILE A 154 -2.25 0.89 -7.99
CA ILE A 154 -1.30 2.00 -7.83
C ILE A 154 -1.95 3.31 -8.23
N GLU A 155 -2.65 3.33 -9.36
CA GLU A 155 -3.33 4.51 -9.90
C GLU A 155 -4.77 4.65 -9.38
N LYS A 156 -5.06 4.08 -8.19
CA LYS A 156 -6.44 4.02 -7.67
C LYS A 156 -7.08 5.41 -7.53
N GLU A 157 -6.32 6.42 -7.13
CA GLU A 157 -6.84 7.80 -7.02
C GLU A 157 -7.29 8.39 -8.36
N ILE A 158 -6.72 7.92 -9.47
CA ILE A 158 -7.12 8.30 -10.81
C ILE A 158 -8.26 7.37 -11.26
N ALA A 159 -8.17 6.07 -10.99
CA ALA A 159 -9.19 5.08 -11.29
C ALA A 159 -10.55 5.41 -10.65
N ASP A 160 -10.54 5.91 -9.41
CA ASP A 160 -11.74 6.30 -8.65
C ASP A 160 -12.47 7.50 -9.27
N LYS A 161 -11.85 8.22 -10.23
CA LYS A 161 -12.49 9.32 -10.98
C LYS A 161 -13.26 8.86 -12.21
N PHE A 162 -13.11 7.59 -12.61
CA PHE A 162 -13.82 7.03 -13.74
C PHE A 162 -15.06 6.27 -13.28
N ASP A 163 -16.16 6.49 -14.00
CA ASP A 163 -17.42 5.80 -13.73
C ASP A 163 -17.43 4.42 -14.39
N SER A 164 -17.86 3.41 -13.64
CA SER A 164 -17.80 2.01 -14.09
C SER A 164 -18.73 1.77 -15.28
N GLU A 165 -19.91 2.38 -15.27
CA GLU A 165 -20.87 2.33 -16.37
C GLU A 165 -20.32 2.95 -17.65
N SER A 166 -19.64 4.11 -17.56
CA SER A 166 -19.01 4.76 -18.71
C SER A 166 -17.93 3.89 -19.36
N ILE A 167 -17.10 3.23 -18.55
CA ILE A 167 -16.07 2.30 -19.06
C ILE A 167 -16.71 1.11 -19.79
N ILE A 168 -17.80 0.57 -19.24
CA ILE A 168 -18.50 -0.58 -19.82
C ILE A 168 -19.14 -0.22 -21.17
N GLU A 169 -19.72 0.98 -21.30
CA GLU A 169 -20.31 1.44 -22.57
C GLU A 169 -19.25 1.64 -23.66
N GLU A 170 -18.11 2.26 -23.32
CA GLU A 170 -16.99 2.43 -24.24
C GLU A 170 -16.44 1.08 -24.72
N PHE A 171 -16.28 0.12 -23.79
CA PHE A 171 -15.77 -1.21 -24.11
C PHE A 171 -16.73 -2.01 -25.01
N LYS A 172 -18.05 -1.82 -24.83
CA LYS A 172 -19.07 -2.39 -25.74
C LYS A 172 -18.97 -1.78 -27.14
N GLY A 173 -18.69 -0.49 -27.25
CA GLY A 173 -18.47 0.21 -28.52
C GLY A 173 -17.27 -0.34 -29.30
N LEU A 174 -16.14 -0.57 -28.61
CA LEU A 174 -14.93 -1.14 -29.21
C LEU A 174 -15.15 -2.56 -29.77
N LYS A 175 -15.87 -3.40 -29.01
CA LYS A 175 -16.21 -4.77 -29.46
C LYS A 175 -17.18 -4.77 -30.64
N ALA A 176 -18.06 -3.78 -30.76
CA ALA A 176 -18.96 -3.62 -31.89
C ALA A 176 -18.24 -3.17 -33.17
N ILE A 177 -17.13 -2.43 -33.05
CA ILE A 177 -16.27 -2.05 -34.18
C ILE A 177 -15.46 -3.26 -34.67
N GLU A 178 -14.90 -4.06 -33.75
CA GLU A 178 -14.16 -5.29 -34.09
C GLU A 178 -15.05 -6.35 -34.76
N MET A 179 -16.34 -6.42 -34.39
CA MET A 179 -17.33 -7.27 -35.08
C MET A 179 -17.73 -6.76 -36.47
N ARG A 180 -17.43 -5.50 -36.81
CA ARG A 180 -17.79 -4.88 -38.09
C ARG A 180 -16.72 -5.10 -39.17
N ASP A 181 -15.46 -5.29 -38.77
CA ASP A 181 -14.32 -5.58 -39.64
C ASP A 181 -14.10 -7.08 -39.88
N GLY A 182 -15.20 -7.83 -39.99
CA GLY A 182 -15.24 -9.30 -40.07
C GLY A 182 -14.17 -9.94 -40.97
N SER A 183 -13.17 -10.54 -40.35
CA SER A 183 -12.25 -11.48 -40.99
C SER A 183 -12.04 -12.71 -40.12
N TRP A 184 -13.13 -13.42 -39.82
CA TRP A 184 -13.10 -14.88 -39.61
C TRP A 184 -14.44 -15.48 -40.07
N MET A 185 -14.67 -15.50 -41.38
CA MET A 185 -15.49 -16.56 -41.97
C MET A 185 -14.55 -17.65 -42.47
N HIS A 186 -14.60 -18.79 -41.77
CA HIS A 186 -14.21 -20.16 -42.13
C HIS A 186 -13.38 -20.84 -41.03
N ALA A 187 -14.06 -21.29 -39.98
CA ALA A 187 -13.65 -22.47 -39.21
C ALA A 187 -14.71 -23.56 -39.46
N PRO A 188 -14.37 -24.75 -40.00
CA PRO A 188 -15.35 -25.79 -40.26
C PRO A 188 -15.86 -26.39 -38.94
N GLU A 189 -17.18 -26.47 -38.82
CA GLU A 189 -17.90 -27.22 -37.78
C GLU A 189 -17.66 -28.73 -37.95
N SER A 190 -16.51 -29.22 -37.47
CA SER A 190 -16.32 -30.66 -37.27
C SER A 190 -15.18 -30.94 -36.31
N ALA A 191 -15.42 -30.73 -35.01
CA ALA A 191 -14.66 -31.40 -33.95
C ALA A 191 -15.42 -31.34 -32.61
N VAL A 192 -16.60 -31.98 -32.54
CA VAL A 192 -17.07 -32.53 -31.27
C VAL A 192 -16.10 -33.66 -30.92
N GLY A 193 -15.07 -33.34 -30.15
CA GLY A 193 -14.02 -34.26 -29.75
C GLY A 193 -13.63 -34.03 -28.31
N HIS A 194 -14.10 -34.92 -27.43
CA HIS A 194 -13.69 -35.02 -26.03
C HIS A 194 -12.19 -34.76 -25.83
N ARG A 195 -11.82 -33.68 -25.13
CA ARG A 195 -10.44 -33.47 -24.70
C ARG A 195 -10.25 -33.92 -23.25
N LYS A 196 -9.80 -35.17 -23.13
CA LYS A 196 -9.22 -35.78 -21.93
C LYS A 196 -8.11 -34.87 -21.36
N ARG A 197 -8.03 -34.79 -20.03
CA ARG A 197 -6.87 -34.24 -19.31
C ARG A 197 -5.63 -35.06 -19.71
N LYS A 198 -4.66 -34.43 -20.36
CA LYS A 198 -3.29 -34.93 -20.40
C LYS A 198 -2.48 -34.15 -19.37
N LYS A 199 -1.98 -34.87 -18.36
CA LYS A 199 -0.77 -34.49 -17.63
C LYS A 199 0.37 -34.63 -18.62
N GLU A 200 1.13 -33.57 -18.83
CA GLU A 200 2.47 -33.64 -19.41
C GLU A 200 3.38 -32.94 -18.41
N ASP A 201 4.06 -33.80 -17.64
CA ASP A 201 5.24 -33.45 -16.88
C ASP A 201 6.33 -33.13 -17.90
N ASP A 202 6.76 -31.87 -17.98
CA ASP A 202 8.05 -31.56 -18.61
C ASP A 202 8.84 -30.59 -17.73
N LYS A 203 9.91 -31.16 -17.18
CA LYS A 203 10.98 -30.47 -16.48
C LYS A 203 11.71 -29.57 -17.47
N PHE A 204 11.51 -28.26 -17.40
CA PHE A 204 12.52 -27.32 -17.87
C PHE A 204 13.27 -26.76 -16.66
N LYS A 205 14.44 -27.37 -16.39
CA LYS A 205 15.45 -26.80 -15.50
C LYS A 205 16.01 -25.55 -16.18
N MET A 206 15.81 -24.38 -15.57
CA MET A 206 16.57 -23.18 -15.93
C MET A 206 17.57 -22.92 -14.80
N GLY A 207 18.86 -23.04 -15.13
CA GLY A 207 19.99 -23.00 -14.19
C GLY A 207 20.36 -21.59 -13.69
N PRO A 208 21.33 -21.48 -12.77
CA PRO A 208 21.53 -20.32 -11.88
C PRO A 208 22.11 -19.03 -12.51
N ALA A 209 22.01 -18.80 -13.82
CA ALA A 209 22.78 -17.75 -14.50
C ALA A 209 22.09 -16.38 -14.67
N MET A 210 20.97 -16.12 -13.98
CA MET A 210 20.21 -14.86 -14.12
C MET A 210 20.20 -14.00 -12.85
N TYR A 211 21.20 -14.16 -11.96
CA TYR A 211 21.31 -13.36 -10.74
C TYR A 211 22.39 -12.26 -10.77
N GLU A 212 23.20 -12.13 -11.82
CA GLU A 212 24.31 -11.15 -11.83
C GLU A 212 24.14 -9.91 -12.73
N ALA A 213 23.01 -9.70 -13.40
CA ALA A 213 22.83 -8.52 -14.26
C ALA A 213 22.11 -7.31 -13.59
N CYS A 214 21.82 -7.35 -12.29
CA CYS A 214 21.07 -6.28 -11.60
C CYS A 214 21.85 -5.54 -10.50
N MET A 215 23.17 -5.72 -10.41
CA MET A 215 24.02 -5.07 -9.39
C MET A 215 25.27 -4.40 -9.99
N THR A 216 25.06 -3.58 -11.02
CA THR A 216 26.00 -2.49 -11.42
C THR A 216 25.23 -1.29 -11.94
#